data_AF-A0AAD6K9I5-F1
#
_entry.id   AF-A0AAD6K9I5-F1
#
_cell.length_a   1.000
_cell.length_b   1.000
_cell.length_c   1.000
_cell.angle_alpha   90.00
_cell.angle_beta   90.00
_cell.angle_gamma   90.00
#
_symmetry.space_group_name_H-M   'P 1'
#
loop_
_entity.id
_entity.type
_entity.pdbx_description
1 polymer ?
#
loop_
_entity_poly.entity_id
_entity_poly.type
_entity_poly.pdbx_seq_one_letter_code
_entity_poly.pdbx_strand_id
1 'polypeptide(L)'
;MWKTMLECHHAQYITISLAYHSRSTTGTPQGNTRRQIMAQLQQEVECFGLSFANWVNSHASYVEALNGWLQNGFLQPQERSKNRRPFSPRRLLAPPIFVLCRDWSAGIKGLPSEELNNAIKTLLSDLHLLMEQQEEKLHKEDEVDVNNGESAGKENDRDDDVASNLYCIHASLTKVLDRLNKFSEASLKMYEDIRQKTEAARVAYLNCRPLRC
;
A
#
# COMPACT_ATOMS: atom_id res chain seq x y z
N MET A 1 7.06 -14.04 -0.32
CA MET A 1 5.95 -13.08 -0.41
C MET A 1 6.43 -11.64 -0.31
N TRP A 2 6.96 -11.17 0.82
CA TRP A 2 7.38 -9.77 0.98
C TRP A 2 8.54 -9.37 0.06
N LYS A 3 9.56 -10.25 -0.08
CA LYS A 3 10.66 -10.05 -1.01
C LYS A 3 10.20 -9.98 -2.47
N THR A 4 9.35 -10.93 -2.89
CA THR A 4 8.79 -10.96 -4.26
C THR A 4 7.86 -9.78 -4.53
N MET A 5 7.10 -9.31 -3.53
CA MET A 5 6.27 -8.11 -3.61
C MET A 5 7.13 -6.85 -3.78
N LEU A 6 8.21 -6.73 -3.00
CA LEU A 6 9.18 -5.64 -3.15
C LEU A 6 9.85 -5.65 -4.53
N GLU A 7 10.30 -6.81 -5.00
CA GLU A 7 10.90 -6.96 -6.34
C GLU A 7 9.91 -6.56 -7.44
N CYS A 8 8.64 -6.95 -7.32
CA CYS A 8 7.59 -6.57 -8.26
C CYS A 8 7.34 -5.06 -8.27
N HIS A 9 7.16 -4.45 -7.08
CA HIS A 9 6.93 -3.01 -6.98
C HIS A 9 8.13 -2.19 -7.43
N HIS A 10 9.35 -2.68 -7.19
CA HIS A 10 10.56 -2.04 -7.69
C HIS A 10 10.63 -2.10 -9.22
N ALA A 11 10.30 -3.25 -9.82
CA ALA A 11 10.21 -3.38 -11.27
C ALA A 11 9.12 -2.49 -11.87
N GLN A 12 7.94 -2.38 -11.23
CA GLN A 12 6.87 -1.47 -11.63
C GLN A 12 7.32 -0.01 -11.57
N TYR A 13 7.95 0.38 -10.46
CA TYR A 13 8.49 1.73 -10.27
C TYR A 13 9.48 2.09 -11.39
N ILE A 14 10.44 1.21 -11.68
CA ILE A 14 11.42 1.40 -12.75
C ILE A 14 10.72 1.47 -14.11
N THR A 15 9.82 0.54 -14.41
CA THR A 15 9.14 0.46 -15.72
C THR A 15 8.32 1.72 -15.99
N ILE A 16 7.54 2.18 -15.01
CA ILE A 16 6.73 3.40 -15.14
C ILE A 16 7.63 4.63 -15.28
N SER A 17 8.71 4.69 -14.48
CA SER A 17 9.69 5.78 -14.57
C SER A 17 10.36 5.84 -15.94
N LEU A 18 10.74 4.69 -16.52
CA LEU A 18 11.40 4.62 -17.82
C LEU A 18 10.43 4.88 -18.98
N ALA A 19 9.20 4.37 -18.90
CA ALA A 19 8.17 4.61 -19.92
C ALA A 19 7.88 6.10 -20.12
N TYR A 20 8.01 6.91 -19.06
CA TYR A 20 7.86 8.37 -19.13
C TYR A 20 8.99 9.07 -19.92
N HIS A 21 10.22 8.56 -19.84
CA HIS A 21 11.35 9.10 -20.60
C HIS A 21 11.33 8.68 -22.07
N SER A 22 10.54 7.66 -22.40
CA SER A 22 10.25 7.26 -23.78
C SER A 22 9.27 8.27 -24.38
N ARG A 23 9.79 9.33 -25.02
CA ARG A 23 8.99 10.19 -25.92
C ARG A 23 8.41 9.32 -27.03
N SER A 24 7.19 8.82 -26.86
CA SER A 24 6.44 8.25 -27.97
C SER A 24 6.01 9.39 -28.89
N THR A 25 6.52 9.38 -30.12
CA THR A 25 6.12 10.25 -31.22
C THR A 25 4.77 9.87 -31.82
N THR A 26 4.09 8.85 -31.28
CA THR A 26 2.74 8.47 -31.71
C THR A 26 1.73 9.38 -31.03
N GLY A 27 0.97 10.14 -31.83
CA GLY A 27 0.04 11.17 -31.38
C GLY A 27 -0.75 10.82 -30.12
N THR A 28 -0.79 11.78 -29.19
CA THR A 28 -1.60 11.71 -27.97
C THR A 28 -3.04 11.31 -28.31
N PRO A 29 -3.63 10.31 -27.63
CA PRO A 29 -5.03 9.95 -27.84
C PRO A 29 -5.91 11.20 -27.72
N GLN A 30 -6.70 11.50 -28.75
CA GLN A 30 -7.54 12.69 -28.79
C GLN A 30 -9.00 12.36 -28.41
N GLY A 31 -9.71 13.35 -27.86
CA GLY A 31 -11.15 13.30 -27.60
C GLY A 31 -11.61 12.13 -26.72
N ASN A 32 -12.55 11.34 -27.26
CA ASN A 32 -13.23 10.26 -26.52
C ASN A 32 -12.29 9.14 -26.04
N THR A 33 -11.23 8.83 -26.79
CA THR A 33 -10.27 7.79 -26.40
C THR A 33 -9.51 8.17 -25.14
N ARG A 34 -9.07 9.44 -25.01
CA ARG A 34 -8.45 9.95 -23.79
C ARG A 34 -9.42 9.87 -22.61
N ARG A 35 -10.68 10.27 -22.80
CA ARG A 35 -11.71 10.20 -21.74
C ARG A 35 -11.89 8.76 -21.23
N GLN A 36 -11.94 7.79 -22.14
CA GLN A 36 -12.07 6.38 -21.79
C GLN A 36 -10.84 5.85 -21.03
N ILE A 37 -9.63 6.20 -21.46
CA ILE A 37 -8.39 5.83 -20.78
C ILE A 37 -8.36 6.41 -19.35
N MET A 38 -8.73 7.69 -19.20
CA MET A 38 -8.79 8.36 -17.90
C MET A 38 -9.81 7.71 -16.96
N ALA A 39 -11.00 7.40 -17.46
CA ALA A 39 -12.04 6.72 -16.69
C ALA A 39 -11.60 5.32 -16.24
N GLN A 40 -10.94 4.56 -17.13
CA GLN A 40 -10.37 3.26 -16.78
C GLN A 40 -9.28 3.39 -15.71
N LEU A 41 -8.37 4.36 -15.86
CA LEU A 41 -7.33 4.62 -14.87
C LEU A 41 -7.93 4.94 -13.49
N GLN A 42 -8.95 5.79 -13.44
CA GLN A 42 -9.64 6.12 -12.19
C GLN A 42 -10.24 4.87 -11.54
N GLN A 43 -10.96 4.05 -12.31
CA GLN A 43 -11.59 2.82 -11.81
C GLN A 43 -10.55 1.83 -11.26
N GLU A 44 -9.43 1.65 -11.97
CA GLU A 44 -8.36 0.75 -11.53
C GLU A 44 -7.67 1.25 -10.25
N VAL A 45 -7.40 2.56 -10.15
CA VAL A 45 -6.81 3.16 -8.94
C VAL A 45 -7.76 3.06 -7.75
N GLU A 46 -9.07 3.24 -7.97
CA GLU A 46 -10.09 3.10 -6.93
C GLU A 46 -10.18 1.66 -6.44
N CYS A 47 -10.26 0.70 -7.37
CA CYS A 47 -10.26 -0.74 -7.08
C CYS A 47 -9.01 -1.15 -6.30
N PHE A 48 -7.84 -0.67 -6.73
CA PHE A 48 -6.57 -0.90 -6.04
C PHE A 48 -6.59 -0.33 -4.62
N GLY A 49 -7.03 0.92 -4.45
CA GLY A 49 -7.10 1.58 -3.14
C GLY A 49 -8.01 0.84 -2.15
N LEU A 50 -9.20 0.44 -2.60
CA LEU A 50 -10.14 -0.35 -1.80
C LEU A 50 -9.58 -1.72 -1.45
N SER A 51 -9.00 -2.41 -2.43
CA SER A 51 -8.39 -3.72 -2.24
C SER A 51 -7.22 -3.68 -1.25
N PHE A 52 -6.36 -2.65 -1.37
CA PHE A 52 -5.25 -2.42 -0.46
C PHE A 52 -5.73 -2.17 0.98
N ALA A 53 -6.69 -1.26 1.16
CA ALA A 53 -7.24 -0.96 2.47
C ALA A 53 -7.88 -2.20 3.12
N ASN A 54 -8.68 -2.95 2.36
CA ASN A 54 -9.31 -4.19 2.81
C ASN A 54 -8.27 -5.24 3.20
N TRP A 55 -7.21 -5.40 2.41
CA TRP A 55 -6.14 -6.34 2.69
C TRP A 55 -5.38 -5.98 3.97
N VAL A 56 -4.97 -4.71 4.15
CA VAL A 56 -4.28 -4.26 5.37
C VAL A 56 -5.16 -4.48 6.60
N ASN A 57 -6.43 -4.07 6.52
CA ASN A 57 -7.39 -4.20 7.64
C ASN A 57 -7.67 -5.66 7.99
N SER A 58 -7.84 -6.51 6.98
CA SER A 58 -8.08 -7.95 7.17
C SER A 58 -6.86 -8.62 7.81
N HIS A 59 -5.65 -8.29 7.33
CA HIS A 59 -4.41 -8.82 7.86
C HIS A 59 -4.18 -8.39 9.31
N ALA A 60 -4.38 -7.10 9.62
CA ALA A 60 -4.29 -6.57 10.98
C ALA A 60 -5.29 -7.25 11.93
N SER A 61 -6.55 -7.35 11.52
CA SER A 61 -7.63 -7.96 12.31
C SER A 61 -7.36 -9.44 12.56
N TYR A 62 -6.89 -10.17 11.56
CA TYR A 62 -6.53 -11.58 11.68
C TYR A 62 -5.42 -11.80 12.72
N VAL A 63 -4.33 -11.05 12.61
CA VAL A 63 -3.18 -11.20 13.53
C VAL A 63 -3.55 -10.75 14.95
N GLU A 64 -4.38 -9.71 15.08
CA GLU A 64 -4.90 -9.26 16.38
C GLU A 64 -5.81 -10.32 17.02
N ALA A 65 -6.72 -10.92 16.26
CA ALA A 65 -7.57 -12.01 16.73
C ALA A 65 -6.74 -13.23 17.16
N LEU A 66 -5.73 -13.60 16.39
CA LEU A 66 -4.80 -14.69 16.72
C LEU A 66 -4.03 -14.39 18.01
N ASN A 67 -3.50 -13.18 18.15
CA ASN A 67 -2.79 -12.76 19.36
C ASN A 67 -3.73 -12.78 20.57
N GLY A 68 -4.94 -12.22 20.45
CA GLY A 68 -5.95 -12.24 21.51
C GLY A 68 -6.37 -13.67 21.90
N TRP A 69 -6.56 -14.56 20.92
CA TRP A 69 -6.83 -15.97 21.15
C TRP A 69 -5.70 -16.67 21.92
N LEU A 70 -4.44 -16.39 21.58
CA LEU A 70 -3.29 -16.95 22.30
C LEU A 70 -3.21 -16.46 23.75
N GLN A 71 -3.41 -15.16 23.98
CA GLN A 71 -3.39 -14.59 25.33
C GLN A 71 -4.53 -15.17 26.18
N ASN A 72 -5.75 -15.28 25.63
CA ASN A 72 -6.92 -15.73 26.38
C ASN A 72 -6.98 -17.26 26.55
N GLY A 73 -6.57 -18.02 25.53
CA GLY A 73 -6.68 -19.48 25.48
C GLY A 73 -5.57 -20.24 26.20
N PHE A 74 -4.39 -19.63 26.39
CA PHE A 74 -3.22 -20.33 26.95
C PHE A 74 -2.65 -19.71 28.25
N LEU A 75 -2.95 -18.45 28.56
CA LEU A 75 -2.53 -17.84 29.84
C LEU A 75 -3.57 -17.95 30.95
N GLN A 76 -4.75 -18.52 30.67
CA GLN A 76 -5.71 -18.84 31.73
C GLN A 76 -5.02 -19.79 32.73
N PRO A 77 -5.13 -19.56 34.06
CA PRO A 77 -4.30 -20.26 35.02
C PRO A 77 -4.55 -21.75 34.92
N GLN A 78 -3.57 -22.48 34.37
CA GLN A 78 -3.53 -23.93 34.51
C GLN A 78 -3.53 -24.17 36.02
N GLU A 79 -4.69 -24.61 36.54
CA GLU A 79 -4.93 -24.87 37.95
C GLU A 79 -3.68 -25.48 38.57
N ARG A 80 -3.28 -24.90 39.71
CA ARG A 80 -2.13 -25.31 40.52
C ARG A 80 -2.25 -26.81 40.85
N SER A 81 -1.83 -27.67 39.93
CA SER A 81 -1.72 -29.10 40.20
C SER A 81 -0.55 -29.25 41.17
N LYS A 82 -0.87 -29.59 42.42
CA LYS A 82 0.03 -29.66 43.58
C LYS A 82 1.24 -30.59 43.41
N ASN A 83 1.36 -31.31 42.29
CA ASN A 83 2.34 -32.38 42.06
C ASN A 83 3.30 -32.15 40.87
N ARG A 84 3.46 -30.93 40.34
CA ARG A 84 4.45 -30.67 39.27
C ARG A 84 5.59 -29.77 39.73
N ARG A 85 6.83 -30.21 39.45
CA ARG A 85 8.09 -29.54 39.85
C ARG A 85 7.98 -28.01 39.69
N PRO A 86 8.25 -27.23 40.75
CA PRO A 86 7.89 -25.81 40.80
C PRO A 86 8.67 -24.92 39.82
N PHE A 87 9.82 -25.38 39.31
CA PHE A 87 10.69 -24.58 38.45
C PHE A 87 11.16 -25.39 37.24
N SER A 88 10.41 -25.34 36.14
CA SER A 88 10.96 -25.65 34.82
C SER A 88 11.44 -24.34 34.21
N PRO A 89 12.71 -24.20 33.81
CA PRO A 89 13.22 -23.00 33.14
C PRO A 89 12.41 -22.62 31.88
N ARG A 90 11.77 -23.60 31.23
CA ARG A 90 10.84 -23.36 30.10
C ARG A 90 9.52 -22.69 30.50
N ARG A 91 9.13 -22.71 31.79
CA ARG A 91 7.96 -21.97 32.29
C ARG A 91 8.25 -20.48 32.51
N LEU A 92 9.53 -20.11 32.63
CA LEU A 92 9.95 -18.71 32.76
C LEU A 92 10.04 -18.01 31.41
N LEU A 93 10.18 -18.76 30.31
CA LEU A 93 10.16 -18.23 28.94
C LEU A 93 8.81 -18.49 28.29
N ALA A 94 8.19 -17.42 27.76
CA ALA A 94 6.99 -17.57 26.94
C ALA A 94 7.33 -18.41 25.69
N PRO A 95 6.46 -19.36 25.29
CA PRO A 95 6.65 -20.07 24.03
C PRO A 95 6.83 -19.08 22.86
N PRO A 96 7.72 -19.37 21.89
CA PRO A 96 8.07 -18.42 20.82
C PRO A 96 6.88 -17.90 20.00
N ILE A 97 5.79 -18.66 19.94
CA ILE A 97 4.54 -18.24 19.29
C ILE A 97 3.93 -16.96 19.88
N PHE A 98 4.09 -16.72 21.19
CA PHE A 98 3.64 -15.48 21.83
C PHE A 98 4.47 -14.28 21.39
N VAL A 99 5.79 -14.47 21.23
CA VAL A 99 6.69 -13.42 20.73
C VAL A 99 6.33 -13.10 19.29
N LEU A 100 6.14 -14.12 18.45
CA LEU A 100 5.75 -13.97 17.04
C LEU A 100 4.43 -13.19 16.91
N CYS A 101 3.35 -13.64 17.54
CA CYS A 101 2.03 -13.02 17.35
C CYS A 101 1.95 -11.61 17.96
N ARG A 102 2.62 -11.37 19.09
CA ARG A 102 2.70 -10.02 19.68
C ARG A 102 3.46 -9.06 18.77
N ASP A 103 4.67 -9.44 18.36
CA ASP A 103 5.53 -8.57 17.57
C ASP A 103 4.95 -8.36 16.17
N TRP A 104 4.26 -9.36 15.61
CA TRP A 104 3.55 -9.23 14.34
C TRP A 104 2.32 -8.32 14.44
N SER A 105 1.52 -8.45 15.50
CA SER A 105 0.37 -7.56 15.74
C SER A 105 0.82 -6.09 15.89
N ALA A 106 1.90 -5.85 16.65
CA ALA A 106 2.49 -4.52 16.79
C ALA A 106 3.10 -4.02 15.48
N GLY A 107 3.81 -4.90 14.75
CA GLY A 107 4.49 -4.56 13.51
C GLY A 107 3.53 -4.07 12.42
N ILE A 108 2.42 -4.78 12.19
CA ILE A 108 1.44 -4.40 11.16
C ILE A 108 0.89 -3.00 11.42
N LYS A 109 0.59 -2.66 12.68
CA LYS A 109 0.10 -1.34 13.10
C LYS A 109 1.14 -0.22 12.90
N GLY A 110 2.43 -0.57 12.77
CA GLY A 110 3.52 0.36 12.52
C GLY A 110 3.86 0.56 11.04
N LEU A 111 3.18 -0.12 10.11
CA LEU A 111 3.42 0.06 8.68
C LEU A 111 2.86 1.41 8.19
N PRO A 112 3.48 2.05 7.18
CA PRO A 112 3.03 3.32 6.62
C PRO A 112 1.81 3.15 5.69
N SER A 113 0.81 2.35 6.08
CA SER A 113 -0.38 2.07 5.26
C SER A 113 -1.23 3.32 5.04
N GLU A 114 -1.35 4.18 6.06
CA GLU A 114 -2.12 5.43 5.98
C GLU A 114 -1.48 6.42 5.00
N GLU A 115 -0.15 6.51 4.96
CA GLU A 115 0.54 7.39 4.02
C GLU A 115 0.29 6.97 2.57
N LEU A 116 0.31 5.67 2.30
CA LEU A 116 -0.01 5.12 0.98
C LEU A 116 -1.49 5.34 0.63
N ASN A 117 -2.41 5.08 1.57
CA ASN A 117 -3.85 5.32 1.38
C ASN A 117 -4.13 6.79 1.03
N ASN A 118 -3.50 7.73 1.74
CA ASN A 118 -3.63 9.16 1.48
C ASN A 118 -3.07 9.56 0.11
N ALA A 119 -1.95 8.97 -0.31
CA ALA A 119 -1.41 9.21 -1.65
C ALA A 119 -2.36 8.71 -2.75
N ILE A 120 -2.99 7.54 -2.57
CA ILE A 120 -3.99 7.00 -3.50
C ILE A 120 -5.21 7.92 -3.58
N LYS A 121 -5.73 8.38 -2.43
CA LYS A 121 -6.84 9.36 -2.39
C LYS A 121 -6.51 10.67 -3.09
N THR A 122 -5.28 11.15 -2.93
CA THR A 122 -4.81 12.36 -3.62
C THR A 122 -4.82 12.16 -5.13
N LEU A 123 -4.26 11.04 -5.61
CA LEU A 123 -4.28 10.70 -7.04
C LEU A 123 -5.71 10.60 -7.59
N LEU A 124 -6.64 9.97 -6.86
CA LEU A 124 -8.04 9.91 -7.26
C LEU A 124 -8.70 11.29 -7.34
N SER A 125 -8.38 12.19 -6.42
CA SER A 125 -8.89 13.57 -6.42
C SER A 125 -8.35 14.35 -7.61
N ASP A 126 -7.06 14.21 -7.92
CA ASP A 126 -6.43 14.86 -9.08
C ASP A 126 -7.01 14.33 -10.41
N LEU A 127 -7.27 13.01 -10.50
CA LEU A 127 -7.91 12.40 -11.65
C LEU A 127 -9.35 12.92 -11.85
N HIS A 128 -10.12 13.03 -10.77
CA HIS A 128 -11.48 13.52 -10.80
C HIS A 128 -11.54 14.97 -11.28
N LEU A 129 -10.72 15.84 -10.68
CA LEU A 129 -10.62 17.24 -11.07
C LEU A 129 -10.26 17.41 -12.55
N LEU A 130 -9.35 16.57 -13.06
CA LEU A 130 -9.00 16.63 -14.48
C LEU A 130 -10.17 16.23 -15.38
N MET A 131 -10.93 15.21 -14.99
CA MET A 131 -12.06 14.75 -15.78
C MET A 131 -13.17 15.81 -15.83
N GLU A 132 -13.48 16.47 -14.72
CA GLU A 132 -14.42 17.61 -14.66
C GLU A 132 -13.97 18.77 -15.58
N GLN A 133 -12.70 19.16 -15.50
CA GLN A 133 -12.14 20.21 -16.36
C GLN A 133 -12.20 19.85 -17.85
N GLN A 134 -12.07 18.56 -18.19
CA GLN A 134 -12.16 18.10 -19.56
C GLN A 134 -13.62 18.12 -20.07
N GLU A 135 -14.60 17.85 -19.22
CA GLU A 135 -16.04 17.95 -19.55
C GLU A 135 -16.49 19.40 -19.74
N GLU A 136 -16.09 20.32 -18.86
CA GLU A 136 -16.43 21.74 -18.98
C GLU A 136 -15.90 22.38 -20.26
N LYS A 137 -14.72 21.96 -20.73
CA LYS A 137 -14.12 22.48 -21.97
C LYS A 137 -14.86 22.02 -23.21
N LEU A 138 -15.31 20.76 -23.25
CA LEU A 138 -16.11 20.23 -24.35
C LEU A 138 -17.44 20.97 -24.46
N HIS A 139 -18.12 21.23 -23.34
CA HIS A 139 -19.36 22.01 -23.32
C HIS A 139 -19.17 23.46 -23.81
N LYS A 140 -18.04 24.10 -23.49
CA LYS A 140 -17.73 25.47 -23.95
C LYS A 140 -17.31 25.53 -25.42
N GLU A 141 -16.77 24.45 -25.99
CA GLU A 141 -16.43 24.37 -27.42
C GLU A 141 -17.69 24.18 -28.28
N ASP A 142 -18.63 23.32 -27.86
CA ASP A 142 -19.92 23.11 -28.55
C ASP A 142 -20.79 24.38 -28.57
N GLU A 143 -20.71 25.26 -27.57
CA GLU A 143 -21.45 26.53 -27.54
C GLU A 143 -20.83 27.63 -28.42
N VAL A 144 -19.51 27.60 -28.66
CA VAL A 144 -18.79 28.63 -29.44
C VAL A 144 -18.84 28.35 -30.95
N ASP A 145 -18.87 27.09 -31.37
CA ASP A 145 -18.94 26.68 -32.78
C ASP A 145 -20.28 27.07 -33.46
N VAL A 146 -21.29 27.44 -32.67
CA VAL A 146 -22.57 27.95 -33.16
C VAL A 146 -22.49 29.44 -33.56
N ASN A 147 -21.48 30.21 -33.12
CA ASN A 147 -21.61 31.68 -33.11
C ASN A 147 -20.51 32.54 -33.78
N ASN A 148 -19.31 32.07 -34.15
CA ASN A 148 -18.46 32.84 -35.08
C ASN A 148 -17.23 32.06 -35.58
N GLY A 149 -16.95 32.15 -36.88
CA GLY A 149 -15.72 31.67 -37.49
C GLY A 149 -14.61 32.70 -37.39
N GLU A 150 -13.75 32.59 -36.38
CA GLU A 150 -12.37 33.13 -36.36
C GLU A 150 -11.71 32.74 -35.02
N SER A 151 -10.75 31.81 -35.02
CA SER A 151 -10.00 31.46 -33.80
C SER A 151 -8.58 30.99 -34.12
N ALA A 152 -7.69 31.95 -34.38
CA ALA A 152 -6.25 31.69 -34.53
C ALA A 152 -5.44 31.80 -33.22
N GLY A 153 -6.10 32.01 -32.06
CA GLY A 153 -5.43 32.23 -30.75
C GLY A 153 -5.63 31.17 -29.68
N LYS A 154 -6.50 30.17 -29.87
CA LYS A 154 -6.90 29.19 -28.83
C LYS A 154 -6.08 27.89 -28.77
N GLU A 155 -5.12 27.68 -29.67
CA GLU A 155 -4.34 26.42 -29.69
C GLU A 155 -3.24 26.39 -28.63
N ASN A 156 -2.53 27.50 -28.41
CA ASN A 156 -1.44 27.54 -27.42
C ASN A 156 -1.94 27.35 -25.97
N ASP A 157 -3.06 27.98 -25.58
CA ASP A 157 -3.61 27.84 -24.22
C ASP A 157 -4.13 26.41 -23.95
N ARG A 158 -4.62 25.70 -24.98
CA ARG A 158 -5.11 24.32 -24.83
C ARG A 158 -3.97 23.33 -24.62
N ASP A 159 -2.83 23.52 -25.29
CA ASP A 159 -1.69 22.63 -25.19
C ASP A 159 -0.98 22.79 -23.83
N ASP A 160 -0.87 24.03 -23.32
CA ASP A 160 -0.22 24.35 -22.04
C ASP A 160 -1.03 23.82 -20.83
N ASP A 161 -2.36 23.87 -20.90
CA ASP A 161 -3.26 23.35 -19.87
C ASP A 161 -3.29 21.81 -19.86
N VAL A 162 -3.23 21.17 -21.03
CA VAL A 162 -3.11 19.71 -21.12
C VAL A 162 -1.77 19.22 -20.54
N ALA A 163 -0.67 19.94 -20.82
CA ALA A 163 0.64 19.64 -20.27
C ALA A 163 0.68 19.77 -18.74
N SER A 164 0.10 20.85 -18.19
CA SER A 164 0.01 21.11 -16.75
C SER A 164 -0.79 20.04 -16.01
N ASN A 165 -1.89 19.59 -16.62
CA ASN A 165 -2.74 18.54 -16.06
C ASN A 165 -2.09 17.15 -16.07
N LEU A 166 -1.39 16.80 -17.15
CA LEU A 166 -0.60 15.57 -17.22
C LEU A 166 0.54 15.58 -16.19
N TYR A 167 1.16 16.75 -15.99
CA TYR A 167 2.18 16.93 -14.96
C TYR A 167 1.62 16.71 -13.55
N CYS A 168 0.41 17.19 -13.25
CA CYS A 168 -0.24 17.00 -11.96
C CYS A 168 -0.49 15.52 -11.64
N ILE A 169 -1.12 14.78 -12.57
CA ILE A 169 -1.36 13.33 -12.41
C ILE A 169 -0.04 12.57 -12.28
N HIS A 170 0.95 12.94 -13.09
CA HIS A 170 2.26 12.33 -13.00
C HIS A 170 2.85 12.53 -11.59
N ALA A 171 2.82 13.75 -11.06
CA ALA A 171 3.33 14.04 -9.72
C ALA A 171 2.60 13.24 -8.62
N SER A 172 1.28 13.08 -8.68
CA SER A 172 0.56 12.25 -7.70
C SER A 172 0.77 10.76 -7.90
N LEU A 173 0.86 10.27 -9.13
CA LEU A 173 1.20 8.87 -9.42
C LEU A 173 2.60 8.52 -8.92
N THR A 174 3.60 9.38 -9.17
CA THR A 174 4.96 9.19 -8.64
C THR A 174 4.94 9.11 -7.11
N LYS A 175 4.15 9.94 -6.43
CA LYS A 175 3.99 9.87 -4.97
C LYS A 175 3.38 8.53 -4.54
N VAL A 176 2.36 8.01 -5.23
CA VAL A 176 1.77 6.69 -4.91
C VAL A 176 2.83 5.59 -5.03
N LEU A 177 3.59 5.58 -6.13
CA LEU A 177 4.62 4.57 -6.36
C LEU A 177 5.76 4.64 -5.33
N ASP A 178 6.21 5.84 -4.96
CA ASP A 178 7.19 6.06 -3.88
C ASP A 178 6.66 5.53 -2.53
N ARG A 179 5.41 5.85 -2.16
CA ARG A 179 4.79 5.36 -0.92
C ARG A 179 4.61 3.85 -0.92
N LEU A 180 4.30 3.26 -2.08
CA LEU A 180 4.17 1.81 -2.24
C LEU A 180 5.52 1.10 -2.06
N ASN A 181 6.59 1.68 -2.60
CA ASN A 181 7.95 1.19 -2.38
C ASN A 181 8.34 1.26 -0.90
N LYS A 182 8.12 2.40 -0.25
CA LYS A 182 8.38 2.59 1.19
C LYS A 182 7.57 1.62 2.07
N PHE A 183 6.30 1.40 1.74
CA PHE A 183 5.45 0.43 2.41
C PHE A 183 6.02 -1.00 2.27
N SER A 184 6.48 -1.35 1.07
CA SER A 184 7.08 -2.66 0.79
C SER A 184 8.40 -2.88 1.53
N GLU A 185 9.27 -1.87 1.55
CA GLU A 185 10.52 -1.88 2.31
C GLU A 185 10.28 -2.02 3.81
N ALA A 186 9.34 -1.22 4.36
CA ALA A 186 8.96 -1.29 5.77
C ALA A 186 8.37 -2.68 6.13
N SER A 187 7.53 -3.24 5.24
CA SER A 187 6.94 -4.57 5.42
C SER A 187 7.99 -5.67 5.43
N LEU A 188 8.97 -5.61 4.53
CA LEU A 188 10.08 -6.56 4.48
C LEU A 188 10.95 -6.44 5.74
N LYS A 189 11.31 -5.22 6.14
CA LYS A 189 12.10 -4.98 7.35
C LYS A 189 11.40 -5.52 8.60
N MET A 190 10.12 -5.19 8.76
CA MET A 190 9.28 -5.71 9.85
C MET A 190 9.30 -7.25 9.88
N TYR A 191 9.09 -7.90 8.72
CA TYR A 191 9.10 -9.36 8.63
C TYR A 191 10.46 -9.97 9.04
N GLU A 192 11.56 -9.41 8.55
CA GLU A 192 12.92 -9.87 8.88
C GLU A 192 13.21 -9.71 10.37
N ASP A 193 12.85 -8.57 10.96
CA ASP A 193 13.02 -8.29 12.39
C ASP A 193 12.21 -9.29 13.25
N ILE A 194 10.95 -9.55 12.89
CA ILE A 194 10.10 -10.53 13.58
C ILE A 194 10.69 -11.93 13.46
N ARG A 195 11.17 -12.31 12.26
CA ARG A 195 11.77 -13.63 12.02
C ARG A 195 13.00 -13.84 12.91
N GLN A 196 13.88 -12.85 12.98
CA GLN A 196 15.09 -12.92 13.82
C GLN A 196 14.74 -13.02 15.30
N LYS A 197 13.81 -12.18 15.80
CA LYS A 197 13.37 -12.23 17.21
C LYS A 197 12.69 -13.55 17.56
N THR A 198 11.86 -14.07 16.67
CA THR A 198 11.17 -15.35 16.86
C THR A 198 12.17 -16.51 16.88
N GLU A 199 13.19 -16.48 16.02
CA GLU A 199 14.24 -17.50 16.01
C GLU A 199 15.11 -17.44 17.28
N ALA A 200 15.48 -16.24 17.74
CA ALA A 200 16.18 -16.06 19.00
C ALA A 200 15.35 -16.59 20.20
N ALA A 201 14.05 -16.29 20.23
CA ALA A 201 13.13 -16.84 21.23
C ALA A 201 13.03 -18.36 21.14
N ARG A 202 13.01 -18.94 19.93
CA ARG A 202 12.99 -20.39 19.70
C ARG A 202 14.24 -21.06 20.23
N VAL A 203 15.42 -20.52 19.91
CA VAL A 203 16.71 -21.03 20.40
C VAL A 203 16.76 -20.97 21.93
N ALA A 204 16.39 -19.84 22.54
CA ALA A 204 16.34 -19.70 23.99
C ALA A 204 15.38 -20.71 24.64
N TYR A 205 14.18 -20.87 24.08
CA TYR A 205 13.17 -21.81 24.57
C TYR A 205 13.64 -23.27 24.50
N LEU A 206 14.34 -23.66 23.43
CA LEU A 206 14.89 -25.01 23.26
C LEU A 206 16.09 -25.27 24.18
N ASN A 207 16.93 -24.27 24.37
CA ASN A 207 18.16 -24.35 25.18
C ASN A 207 17.92 -24.24 26.68
N CYS A 208 16.73 -23.84 27.12
CA CYS A 208 16.29 -23.99 28.51
C CYS A 208 16.22 -25.50 28.88
N ARG A 209 17.35 -26.07 29.30
CA ARG A 209 17.40 -27.36 29.98
C ARG A 209 16.86 -27.20 31.40
N PRO A 210 16.05 -28.15 31.92
CA PRO A 210 15.76 -28.17 33.34
C PRO A 210 17.07 -28.37 34.11
N LEU A 211 17.31 -27.54 35.12
CA LEU A 211 18.34 -27.78 36.12
C LEU A 211 18.09 -29.20 36.67
N ARG A 212 19.00 -30.12 36.37
CA ARG A 212 19.04 -31.43 37.03
C ARG A 212 19.52 -31.15 38.46
N CYS A 213 18.58 -30.98 39.39
CA CYS A 213 18.82 -31.22 40.80
C CYS A 213 18.99 -32.72 41.01
#